data_AF-A0A920DZU7-F1
#
_entry.id   AF-A0A920DZU7-F1
#
_cell.length_a   1.000
_cell.length_b   1.000
_cell.length_c   1.000
_cell.angle_alpha   90.00
_cell.angle_beta   90.00
_cell.angle_gamma   90.00
#
_symmetry.space_group_name_H-M   'P 1'
#
loop_
_entity.id
_entity.type
_entity.pdbx_description
1 polymer ?
#
loop_
_entity_poly.entity_id
_entity_poly.type
_entity_poly.pdbx_seq_one_letter_code
_entity_poly.pdbx_strand_id
1 'polypeptide(L)'
;MKIYLSKINESWIIDRVRAEWYKYNPSISTEKIKDANIIWIIAPWVWKKTPKRHLKNKKVICSYYHFDFDKFGQKEKENFYNLDQYVDEYHVISEITKEQLSSLTIRK
;
A
#
# COMPACT_ATOMS: atom_id res chain seq x y z
N MET A 1 7.34 -17.63 1.93
CA MET A 1 7.07 -16.19 2.15
C MET A 1 5.59 -15.95 1.99
N LYS A 2 4.93 -15.23 2.91
CA LYS A 2 3.49 -14.91 2.82
C LYS A 2 3.22 -13.42 2.79
N ILE A 3 2.24 -13.01 1.99
CA ILE A 3 1.83 -11.62 1.79
C ILE A 3 0.43 -11.42 2.38
N TYR A 4 0.28 -10.37 3.18
CA TYR A 4 -1.01 -9.88 3.66
C TYR A 4 -1.38 -8.59 2.94
N LEU A 5 -2.54 -8.57 2.30
CA LEU A 5 -3.10 -7.36 1.66
C LEU A 5 -4.06 -6.65 2.62
N SER A 6 -3.89 -5.34 2.78
CA SER A 6 -4.79 -4.50 3.56
C SER A 6 -6.22 -4.54 3.01
N LYS A 7 -7.22 -4.53 3.90
CA LYS A 7 -8.64 -4.61 3.54
C LYS A 7 -9.28 -3.23 3.58
N ILE A 8 -10.09 -2.90 2.56
CA ILE A 8 -10.83 -1.63 2.53
C ILE A 8 -12.25 -1.84 3.11
N ASN A 9 -12.96 -2.89 2.68
CA ASN A 9 -14.37 -3.16 3.00
C ASN A 9 -15.33 -2.07 2.50
N GLU A 10 -15.05 -1.46 1.35
CA GLU A 10 -15.88 -0.38 0.78
C GLU A 10 -16.58 -0.82 -0.52
N SER A 11 -16.50 -2.13 -0.87
CA SER A 11 -17.06 -2.70 -2.10
C SER A 11 -16.56 -1.99 -3.36
N TRP A 12 -15.30 -1.54 -3.33
CA TRP A 12 -14.67 -0.79 -4.40
C TRP A 12 -13.75 -1.68 -5.24
N ILE A 13 -13.19 -1.16 -6.34
CA ILE A 13 -12.30 -1.89 -7.26
C ILE A 13 -11.15 -2.56 -6.51
N ILE A 14 -10.65 -1.93 -5.46
CA ILE A 14 -9.56 -2.45 -4.64
C ILE A 14 -9.94 -3.72 -3.87
N ASP A 15 -11.19 -3.85 -3.42
CA ASP A 15 -11.65 -5.08 -2.76
C ASP A 15 -11.71 -6.25 -3.76
N ARG A 16 -12.02 -5.97 -5.04
CA ARG A 16 -11.95 -6.97 -6.12
C ARG A 16 -10.52 -7.39 -6.41
N VAL A 17 -9.59 -6.45 -6.57
CA VAL A 17 -8.16 -6.74 -6.78
C VAL A 17 -7.61 -7.58 -5.63
N ARG A 18 -7.96 -7.25 -4.39
CA ARG A 18 -7.61 -8.06 -3.22
C ARG A 18 -8.16 -9.49 -3.35
N ALA A 19 -9.46 -9.64 -3.65
CA ALA A 19 -10.09 -10.96 -3.76
C ALA A 19 -9.46 -11.81 -4.89
N GLU A 20 -9.19 -11.22 -6.04
CA GLU A 20 -8.51 -11.88 -7.15
C GLU A 20 -7.09 -12.31 -6.78
N TRP A 21 -6.34 -11.45 -6.07
CA TRP A 21 -5.01 -11.82 -5.59
C TRP A 21 -5.06 -13.09 -4.72
N TYR A 22 -5.93 -13.14 -3.71
CA TYR A 22 -6.05 -14.32 -2.84
C TYR A 22 -6.56 -15.55 -3.59
N LYS A 23 -7.44 -15.37 -4.59
CA LYS A 23 -7.95 -16.46 -5.43
C LYS A 23 -6.86 -17.10 -6.29
N TYR A 24 -6.00 -16.29 -6.91
CA TYR A 24 -5.00 -16.77 -7.86
C TYR A 24 -3.61 -16.99 -7.25
N ASN A 25 -3.36 -16.48 -6.04
CA ASN A 25 -2.06 -16.59 -5.36
C ASN A 25 -2.17 -17.19 -3.94
N PRO A 26 -2.90 -18.30 -3.72
CA PRO A 26 -3.16 -18.82 -2.37
C PRO A 26 -1.88 -19.30 -1.66
N SER A 27 -0.89 -19.83 -2.39
CA SER A 27 0.35 -20.38 -1.83
C SER A 27 1.26 -19.32 -1.17
N ILE A 28 1.17 -18.08 -1.63
CA ILE A 28 2.00 -16.96 -1.16
C ILE A 28 1.20 -15.94 -0.35
N SER A 29 -0.07 -16.22 -0.03
CA SER A 29 -0.96 -15.25 0.62
C SER A 29 -1.36 -15.68 2.03
N THR A 30 -1.68 -14.70 2.89
CA THR A 30 -2.30 -14.94 4.20
C THR A 30 -3.21 -13.79 4.59
N GLU A 31 -4.39 -14.12 5.12
CA GLU A 31 -5.31 -13.12 5.68
C GLU A 31 -4.93 -12.72 7.12
N LYS A 32 -3.98 -13.43 7.74
CA LYS A 32 -3.49 -13.14 9.08
C LYS A 32 -2.21 -12.30 8.99
N ILE A 33 -2.31 -11.02 9.30
CA ILE A 33 -1.16 -10.09 9.30
C ILE A 33 0.02 -10.56 10.16
N LYS A 34 -0.26 -11.28 11.25
CA LYS A 34 0.77 -11.87 12.12
C LYS A 34 1.65 -12.89 11.38
N ASP A 35 1.05 -13.68 10.49
CA ASP A 35 1.69 -14.77 9.75
C ASP A 35 2.35 -14.28 8.45
N ALA A 36 2.19 -13.00 8.12
CA ALA A 36 2.74 -12.40 6.91
C ALA A 36 4.22 -12.01 7.08
N ASN A 37 5.01 -12.17 6.02
CA ASN A 37 6.34 -11.60 5.91
C ASN A 37 6.28 -10.19 5.30
N ILE A 38 5.35 -9.98 4.37
CA ILE A 38 5.13 -8.71 3.67
C ILE A 38 3.71 -8.22 3.96
N ILE A 39 3.60 -6.94 4.27
CA ILE A 39 2.34 -6.21 4.29
C ILE A 39 2.24 -5.42 2.99
N TRP A 40 1.22 -5.72 2.21
CA TRP A 40 0.89 -4.92 1.04
C TRP A 40 -0.29 -4.01 1.36
N ILE A 41 0.01 -2.73 1.52
CA ILE A 41 -0.96 -1.64 1.60
C ILE A 41 -1.46 -1.39 0.17
N ILE A 42 -2.57 -2.03 -0.20
CA ILE A 42 -3.09 -1.96 -1.57
C ILE A 42 -3.61 -0.57 -1.94
N ALA A 43 -3.86 0.30 -0.97
CA ALA A 43 -4.20 1.70 -1.21
C ALA A 43 -3.71 2.58 -0.05
N PRO A 44 -3.16 3.77 -0.32
CA PRO A 44 -2.48 4.54 0.71
C PRO A 44 -3.43 4.96 1.82
N TRP A 45 -4.65 5.42 1.54
CA TRP A 45 -5.56 5.92 2.57
C TRP A 45 -5.97 4.88 3.64
N VAL A 46 -5.82 3.57 3.38
CA VAL A 46 -6.16 2.52 4.36
C VAL A 46 -5.03 2.17 5.33
N TRP A 47 -3.84 2.76 5.18
CA TRP A 47 -2.67 2.39 5.98
C TRP A 47 -2.90 2.48 7.49
N LYS A 48 -3.67 3.48 7.94
CA LYS A 48 -4.00 3.72 9.36
C LYS A 48 -4.85 2.61 9.99
N LYS A 49 -5.52 1.76 9.19
CA LYS A 49 -6.23 0.57 9.68
C LYS A 49 -5.24 -0.53 10.13
N THR A 50 -3.98 -0.45 9.72
CA THR A 50 -2.93 -1.42 10.10
C THR A 50 -2.19 -0.94 11.35
N PRO A 51 -2.09 -1.75 12.43
CA PRO A 51 -1.35 -1.36 13.62
C PRO A 51 0.12 -1.05 13.31
N LYS A 52 0.62 0.11 13.75
CA LYS A 52 1.99 0.60 13.47
C LYS A 52 3.09 -0.40 13.83
N ARG A 53 2.90 -1.22 14.88
CA ARG A 53 3.86 -2.27 15.26
C ARG A 53 4.13 -3.27 14.13
N HIS A 54 3.14 -3.56 13.29
CA HIS A 54 3.29 -4.49 12.18
C HIS A 54 4.01 -3.80 11.01
N LEU A 55 3.68 -2.54 10.75
CA LEU A 55 4.34 -1.71 9.73
C LEU A 55 5.83 -1.49 10.02
N LYS A 56 6.21 -1.35 11.30
CA LYS A 56 7.62 -1.16 11.70
C LYS A 56 8.48 -2.43 11.61
N ASN A 57 7.86 -3.61 11.68
CA ASN A 57 8.57 -4.88 11.90
C ASN A 57 8.48 -5.85 10.73
N LYS A 58 7.85 -5.46 9.62
CA LYS A 58 7.64 -6.30 8.44
C LYS A 58 7.93 -5.48 7.20
N LYS A 59 8.29 -6.14 6.10
CA LYS A 59 8.45 -5.46 4.83
C LYS A 59 7.09 -4.90 4.39
N VAL A 60 7.04 -3.63 4.02
CA VAL A 60 5.81 -2.93 3.61
C VAL A 60 5.93 -2.52 2.14
N ILE A 61 4.95 -2.95 1.34
CA ILE A 61 4.76 -2.48 -0.03
C ILE A 61 3.50 -1.62 -0.05
N CYS A 62 3.52 -0.47 -0.73
CA CYS A 62 2.34 0.37 -0.90
C CYS A 62 2.02 0.61 -2.36
N SER A 63 0.77 0.39 -2.77
CA SER A 63 0.34 0.73 -4.13
C SER A 63 -0.12 2.18 -4.24
N TYR A 64 0.30 2.87 -5.30
CA TYR A 64 -0.29 4.14 -5.76
C TYR A 64 -0.78 3.97 -7.21
N TYR A 65 -2.08 4.20 -7.43
CA TYR A 65 -2.69 4.05 -8.75
C TYR A 65 -2.68 5.35 -9.56
N HIS A 66 -2.77 6.49 -8.88
CA HIS A 66 -2.67 7.83 -9.47
C HIS A 66 -2.35 8.84 -8.36
N PHE A 67 -1.78 9.98 -8.75
CA PHE A 67 -1.73 11.20 -7.94
C PHE A 67 -2.58 12.27 -8.60
N ASP A 68 -3.42 12.92 -7.81
CA ASP A 68 -4.12 14.15 -8.21
C ASP A 68 -3.44 15.31 -7.48
N PHE A 69 -2.43 15.92 -8.11
CA PHE A 69 -1.63 16.98 -7.49
C PHE A 69 -2.42 18.25 -7.22
N ASP A 70 -3.46 18.51 -8.01
CA ASP A 70 -4.37 19.64 -7.78
C ASP A 70 -5.10 19.51 -6.44
N LYS A 71 -5.31 18.26 -5.99
CA LYS A 71 -5.87 17.92 -4.66
C LYS A 71 -4.83 17.49 -3.64
N PHE A 72 -3.53 17.55 -3.97
CA PHE A 72 -2.44 17.11 -3.09
C PHE A 72 -1.93 18.27 -2.22
N GLY A 73 -2.84 18.73 -1.37
CA GLY A 73 -2.59 19.82 -0.42
C GLY A 73 -1.69 19.40 0.74
N GLN A 74 -1.61 20.27 1.75
CA GLN A 74 -0.76 20.08 2.91
C GLN A 74 -1.09 18.81 3.69
N LYS A 75 -2.39 18.51 3.87
CA LYS A 75 -2.85 17.34 4.63
C LYS A 75 -2.52 16.03 3.93
N GLU A 76 -2.64 15.99 2.61
CA GLU A 76 -2.33 14.84 1.78
C GLU A 76 -0.82 14.57 1.77
N LYS A 77 -0.01 15.63 1.66
CA LYS A 77 1.45 15.57 1.80
C LYS A 77 1.87 15.05 3.17
N GLU A 78 1.32 15.58 4.25
CA GLU A 78 1.59 15.10 5.60
C GLU A 78 1.20 13.64 5.77
N ASN A 79 0.04 13.22 5.25
CA ASN A 79 -0.37 11.82 5.31
C ASN A 79 0.56 10.92 4.48
N PHE A 80 1.03 11.39 3.32
CA PHE A 80 2.03 10.69 2.51
C PHE A 80 3.33 10.49 3.28
N TYR A 81 3.95 11.54 3.82
CA TYR A 81 5.22 11.41 4.55
C TYR A 81 5.09 10.57 5.82
N ASN A 82 3.93 10.65 6.49
CA ASN A 82 3.64 9.79 7.62
C ASN A 82 3.52 8.31 7.25
N LEU A 83 3.06 7.99 6.04
CA LEU A 83 3.04 6.62 5.54
C LEU A 83 4.43 6.21 5.05
N ASP A 84 5.09 7.07 4.27
CA ASP A 84 6.40 6.82 3.65
C ASP A 84 7.40 6.27 4.66
N GLN A 85 7.44 6.81 5.89
CA GLN A 85 8.34 6.32 6.96
C GLN A 85 8.30 4.79 7.17
N TYR A 86 7.19 4.13 6.83
CA TYR A 86 7.00 2.68 6.98
C TYR A 86 7.14 1.89 5.68
N VAL A 87 7.03 2.51 4.50
CA VAL A 87 6.93 1.81 3.22
C VAL A 87 8.33 1.46 2.72
N ASP A 88 8.65 0.21 2.47
CA ASP A 88 9.98 -0.14 1.91
C ASP A 88 10.02 0.08 0.40
N GLU A 89 8.94 -0.27 -0.31
CA GLU A 89 8.83 -0.17 -1.76
C GLU A 89 7.41 0.25 -2.18
N TYR A 90 7.33 0.99 -3.29
CA TYR A 90 6.08 1.41 -3.89
C TYR A 90 5.77 0.60 -5.15
N HIS A 91 4.50 0.25 -5.31
CA HIS A 91 3.97 -0.36 -6.52
C HIS A 91 3.12 0.67 -7.26
N VAL A 92 3.54 1.05 -8.47
CA VAL A 92 2.84 2.01 -9.33
C VAL A 92 2.48 1.36 -10.66
N ILE A 93 1.38 1.79 -11.27
CA ILE A 93 0.84 1.18 -12.49
C ILE A 93 1.23 1.90 -13.79
N SER A 94 1.91 3.06 -13.69
CA SER A 94 2.31 3.86 -14.85
C SER A 94 3.60 4.63 -14.58
N GLU A 95 4.32 4.95 -15.65
CA GLU A 95 5.54 5.77 -15.55
C GLU A 95 5.22 7.20 -15.07
N ILE A 96 4.08 7.77 -15.46
CA ILE A 96 3.63 9.08 -14.99
C ILE A 96 3.51 9.09 -13.46
N THR A 97 2.86 8.07 -12.89
CA THR A 97 2.74 7.95 -11.41
C THR A 97 4.09 7.73 -10.75
N LYS A 98 5.02 7.05 -11.42
CA LYS A 98 6.39 6.83 -10.93
C LYS A 98 7.21 8.11 -10.89
N GLU A 99 7.19 8.91 -11.96
CA GLU A 99 7.84 10.23 -12.02
C GLU A 99 7.29 11.17 -10.95
N GLN A 100 5.97 11.20 -10.81
CA GLN A 100 5.26 11.92 -9.77
C GLN A 100 5.70 11.50 -8.36
N LEU A 101 5.73 10.19 -8.08
CA LEU A 101 6.18 9.65 -6.79
C LEU A 101 7.64 10.01 -6.51
N SER A 102 8.50 9.99 -7.54
CA SER A 102 9.93 10.30 -7.42
C SER A 102 10.19 11.76 -7.00
N SER A 103 9.22 12.66 -7.20
CA SER A 103 9.28 14.03 -6.67
C SER A 103 9.01 14.12 -5.15
N LEU A 104 8.47 13.05 -4.55
CA LEU A 104 8.04 13.00 -3.15
C LEU A 104 8.94 12.10 -2.29
N THR A 105 9.56 11.07 -2.86
CA THR A 105 10.38 10.11 -2.13
C THR A 105 11.47 9.49 -3.01
N ILE A 106 12.55 9.02 -2.38
CA ILE A 106 13.65 8.29 -3.04
C ILE A 106 13.45 6.76 -3.01
N ARG A 107 12.37 6.29 -2.38
CA ARG A 107 12.07 4.86 -2.28
C ARG A 107 11.70 4.30 -3.65
N LYS A 108 12.11 3.05 -3.87
CA LYS A 108 11.93 2.35 -5.16
C LYS A 108 10.51 1.89 -5.38
#